data_AF-A0A379T2T9-F1
#
_entry.id   AF-A0A379T2T9-F1
#
_cell.length_a   1.000
_cell.length_b   1.000
_cell.length_c   1.000
_cell.angle_alpha   90.00
_cell.angle_beta   90.00
_cell.angle_gamma   90.00
#
_symmetry.space_group_name_H-M   'P 1'
#
loop_
_entity.id
_entity.type
_entity.pdbx_description
1 polymer ?
#
loop_
_entity_poly.entity_id
_entity_poly.type
_entity_poly.pdbx_seq_one_letter_code
_entity_poly.pdbx_strand_id
1 'polypeptide(L)'
;MGEGRNSTTPLTTVSFYLTHQVYRGLKRGHVLMALSDQMAWQGELAIAQSIKVLQGQPVPENISPPVLILTHKNANSAHVRRSLSPPGFRPVYLYQYTSEAKK
;
A
#
# COMPACT_ATOMS: atom_id res chain seq x y z
N MET A 1 -18.29 -19.95 -12.22
CA MET A 1 -18.09 -18.81 -13.14
C MET A 1 -16.81 -19.08 -13.92
N GLY A 2 -16.94 -19.82 -15.01
CA GLY A 2 -15.83 -20.35 -15.79
C GLY A 2 -16.32 -20.53 -17.21
N GLU A 3 -16.20 -19.49 -18.00
CA GLU A 3 -16.43 -19.53 -19.44
C GLU A 3 -15.10 -19.24 -20.13
N GLY A 4 -14.78 -20.05 -21.14
CA GLY A 4 -13.78 -19.73 -22.17
C GLY A 4 -12.31 -19.81 -21.77
N ARG A 5 -11.80 -20.97 -21.33
CA ARG A 5 -10.36 -21.20 -21.12
C ARG A 5 -9.51 -21.40 -22.40
N ASN A 6 -10.04 -21.08 -23.58
CA ASN A 6 -9.32 -21.21 -24.86
C ASN A 6 -9.31 -19.89 -25.64
N SER A 7 -8.92 -18.79 -24.99
CA SER A 7 -8.48 -17.61 -25.75
C SER A 7 -7.12 -17.95 -26.38
N THR A 8 -7.02 -17.84 -27.70
CA THR A 8 -5.75 -17.99 -28.44
C THR A 8 -4.73 -16.90 -28.07
N THR A 9 -5.21 -15.80 -27.49
CA THR A 9 -4.39 -14.72 -26.94
C THR A 9 -4.42 -14.77 -25.41
N PRO A 10 -3.27 -14.78 -24.72
CA PRO A 10 -3.22 -14.71 -23.27
C PRO A 10 -3.96 -13.47 -22.74
N LEU A 11 -4.92 -13.67 -21.82
CA LEU A 11 -5.61 -12.56 -21.16
C LEU A 11 -4.61 -11.80 -20.28
N THR A 12 -4.52 -10.49 -20.49
CA THR A 12 -3.65 -9.61 -19.72
C THR A 12 -4.47 -8.89 -18.66
N THR A 13 -4.09 -9.04 -17.39
CA THR A 13 -4.78 -8.38 -16.27
C THR A 13 -4.01 -7.14 -15.82
N VAL A 14 -4.73 -6.04 -15.62
CA VAL A 14 -4.25 -4.82 -14.96
C VAL A 14 -5.14 -4.52 -13.76
N SER A 15 -4.58 -3.88 -12.73
CA SER A 15 -5.34 -3.51 -11.54
C SER A 15 -5.21 -2.02 -11.23
N PHE A 16 -6.33 -1.38 -10.89
CA PHE A 16 -6.37 0.04 -10.53
C PHE A 16 -6.06 0.29 -9.04
N TYR A 17 -5.80 -0.76 -8.25
CA TYR A 17 -5.43 -0.65 -6.85
C TYR A 17 -4.54 -1.83 -6.43
N LEU A 18 -3.86 -1.71 -5.29
CA LEU A 18 -2.94 -2.73 -4.80
C LEU A 18 -3.51 -3.48 -3.59
N THR A 19 -3.42 -4.80 -3.64
CA THR A 19 -3.59 -5.68 -2.48
C THR A 19 -2.43 -6.67 -2.44
N HIS A 20 -2.26 -7.41 -1.33
CA HIS A 20 -1.27 -8.49 -1.27
C HIS A 20 -1.45 -9.53 -2.38
N GLN A 21 -2.69 -9.80 -2.79
CA GLN A 21 -2.98 -10.76 -3.87
C GLN A 21 -2.61 -10.24 -5.24
N VAL A 22 -2.91 -8.96 -5.52
CA VAL A 22 -2.49 -8.29 -6.75
C VAL A 22 -0.96 -8.21 -6.82
N TYR A 23 -0.30 -7.83 -5.72
CA TYR A 23 1.16 -7.81 -5.64
C TYR A 23 1.77 -9.18 -5.91
N ARG A 24 1.22 -10.25 -5.32
CA ARG A 24 1.65 -11.63 -5.58
C ARG A 24 1.44 -12.03 -7.05
N GLY A 25 0.30 -11.67 -7.64
CA GLY A 25 0.02 -11.90 -9.06
C GLY A 25 1.02 -11.16 -9.96
N LEU A 26 1.34 -9.92 -9.62
CA LEU A 26 2.30 -9.08 -10.33
C LEU A 26 3.72 -9.64 -10.24
N LYS A 27 4.14 -10.12 -9.07
CA LYS A 27 5.42 -10.82 -8.88
C LYS A 27 5.54 -12.15 -9.63
N ARG A 28 4.40 -12.78 -9.97
CA ARG A 28 4.35 -14.06 -10.71
C ARG A 28 4.03 -13.88 -12.20
N GLY A 29 3.89 -12.65 -12.68
CA GLY A 29 3.55 -12.36 -14.09
C GLY A 29 2.09 -12.63 -14.47
N HIS A 30 1.19 -12.85 -13.51
CA HIS A 30 -0.25 -12.99 -13.76
C HIS A 30 -0.97 -11.63 -13.84
N VAL A 31 -0.36 -10.57 -13.29
CA VAL A 31 -0.83 -9.19 -13.38
C VAL A 31 0.26 -8.37 -14.05
N LEU A 32 -0.06 -7.68 -15.13
CA LEU A 32 0.88 -6.86 -15.90
C LEU A 32 1.29 -5.59 -15.12
N MET A 33 0.30 -4.92 -14.56
CA MET A 33 0.45 -3.62 -13.91
C MET A 33 -0.57 -3.44 -12.79
N ALA A 34 -0.17 -2.75 -11.72
CA ALA A 34 -1.07 -2.34 -10.65
C ALA A 34 -0.77 -0.89 -10.21
N LEU A 35 -1.80 -0.15 -9.80
CA LEU A 35 -1.61 1.15 -9.16
C LEU A 35 -1.55 1.00 -7.63
N SER A 36 -0.74 1.83 -6.98
CA SER A 36 -0.67 1.93 -5.52
C SER A 36 -0.79 3.39 -5.10
N ASP A 37 -1.76 3.67 -4.26
CA ASP A 37 -1.98 4.93 -3.57
C ASP A 37 -1.17 5.06 -2.25
N GLN A 38 -0.41 4.02 -1.89
CA GLN A 38 0.45 3.98 -0.69
C GLN A 38 -0.33 4.11 0.63
N MET A 39 -1.36 3.27 0.80
CA MET A 39 -2.26 3.27 1.95
C MET A 39 -1.58 3.23 3.34
N ALA A 40 -0.43 2.59 3.50
CA ALA A 40 0.28 2.61 4.80
C ALA A 40 0.87 4.00 5.08
N TRP A 41 1.44 4.66 4.06
CA TRP A 41 1.93 6.03 4.19
C TRP A 41 0.78 7.03 4.41
N GLN A 42 -0.38 6.82 3.80
CA GLN A 42 -1.57 7.63 4.12
C GLN A 42 -1.92 7.56 5.61
N GLY A 43 -1.86 6.37 6.22
CA GLY A 43 -2.03 6.20 7.66
C GLY A 43 -0.98 6.94 8.49
N GLU A 44 0.31 6.84 8.12
CA GLU A 44 1.39 7.58 8.77
C GLU A 44 1.18 9.11 8.70
N LEU A 45 0.76 9.62 7.54
CA LEU A 45 0.48 11.05 7.34
C LEU A 45 -0.67 11.53 8.22
N ALA A 46 -1.75 10.74 8.36
CA ALA A 46 -2.88 11.09 9.21
C ALA A 46 -2.47 11.21 10.69
N ILE A 47 -1.65 10.29 11.18
CA ILE A 47 -1.09 10.37 12.55
C ILE A 47 -0.16 11.58 12.70
N ALA A 48 0.73 11.81 11.73
CA ALA A 48 1.65 12.94 11.76
C ALA A 48 0.91 14.29 11.76
N GLN A 49 -0.12 14.45 10.94
CA GLN A 49 -0.97 15.65 10.95
C GLN A 49 -1.68 15.81 12.29
N SER A 50 -2.24 14.74 12.85
CA SER A 50 -2.93 14.78 14.14
C SER A 50 -2.01 15.26 15.27
N ILE A 51 -0.77 14.75 15.33
CA ILE A 51 0.23 15.19 16.31
C ILE A 51 0.56 16.68 16.14
N LYS A 52 0.79 17.13 14.91
CA LYS A 52 1.10 18.54 14.62
C LYS A 52 -0.02 19.48 15.06
N VAL A 53 -1.27 19.12 14.76
CA VAL A 53 -2.45 19.90 15.17
C VAL A 53 -2.52 19.99 16.70
N LEU A 54 -2.32 18.88 17.41
CA LEU A 54 -2.31 18.85 18.88
C LEU A 54 -1.17 19.68 19.49
N GLN A 55 -0.06 19.83 18.77
CA GLN A 55 1.08 20.68 19.16
C GLN A 55 0.92 22.15 18.74
N GLY A 56 -0.22 22.54 18.17
CA GLY A 56 -0.45 23.90 17.68
C GLY A 56 0.37 24.27 16.44
N GLN A 57 0.90 23.28 15.72
CA GLN A 57 1.68 23.48 14.50
C GLN A 57 0.77 23.53 13.27
N PRO A 58 1.10 24.34 12.24
CA PRO A 58 0.35 24.35 10.99
C PRO A 58 0.51 23.02 10.24
N VAL A 59 -0.55 22.62 9.55
CA VAL A 59 -0.59 21.45 8.67
C VAL A 59 -1.15 21.85 7.30
N PRO A 60 -0.70 21.21 6.20
CA PRO A 60 -1.28 21.43 4.88
C PRO A 60 -2.73 20.91 4.85
N GLU A 61 -3.61 21.65 4.17
CA GLU A 61 -5.02 21.25 4.00
C GLU A 61 -5.18 20.05 3.06
N ASN A 62 -4.33 19.95 2.04
CA ASN A 62 -4.36 18.86 1.08
C ASN A 62 -2.99 18.18 1.02
N ILE A 63 -2.93 16.93 1.49
CA ILE A 63 -1.74 16.11 1.44
C ILE A 63 -2.13 14.70 0.99
N SER A 64 -1.40 14.18 0.00
CA SER A 64 -1.54 12.81 -0.46
C SER A 64 -0.18 12.27 -0.92
N PRO A 65 0.09 10.97 -0.72
CA PRO A 65 1.20 10.32 -1.41
C PRO A 65 0.99 10.35 -2.93
N PRO A 66 2.08 10.37 -3.73
CA PRO A 66 1.97 10.17 -5.16
C PRO A 66 1.46 8.75 -5.48
N VAL A 67 0.65 8.63 -6.53
CA VAL A 67 0.24 7.32 -7.04
C VAL A 67 1.44 6.65 -7.73
N LEU A 68 1.71 5.40 -7.37
CA LEU A 68 2.76 4.59 -7.96
C LEU A 68 2.20 3.65 -9.02
N ILE A 69 2.87 3.58 -10.17
CA ILE A 69 2.61 2.56 -11.20
C ILE A 69 3.58 1.40 -10.96
N LEU A 70 3.04 0.25 -10.61
CA LEU A 70 3.80 -0.95 -10.30
C LEU A 70 3.74 -1.93 -11.48
N THR A 71 4.89 -2.49 -11.81
CA THR A 71 5.08 -3.55 -12.80
C THR A 71 6.02 -4.60 -12.23
N HIS A 72 6.10 -5.77 -12.87
CA HIS A 72 7.04 -6.82 -12.46
C HIS A 72 8.49 -6.31 -12.28
N LYS A 73 8.88 -5.27 -13.03
CA LYS A 73 10.24 -4.70 -13.02
C LYS A 73 10.54 -3.81 -11.81
N ASN A 74 9.55 -3.14 -11.22
CA ASN A 74 9.78 -2.12 -10.18
C ASN A 74 9.11 -2.43 -8.83
N ALA A 75 8.27 -3.47 -8.74
CA ALA A 75 7.54 -3.83 -7.51
C ALA A 75 8.40 -4.66 -6.53
N ASN A 76 9.55 -4.13 -6.13
CA ASN A 76 10.35 -4.72 -5.05
C ASN A 76 9.74 -4.40 -3.67
N SER A 77 10.16 -5.13 -2.63
CA SER A 77 9.62 -5.02 -1.28
C SER A 77 9.79 -3.62 -0.68
N ALA A 78 10.92 -2.95 -0.96
CA ALA A 78 11.16 -1.59 -0.49
C ALA A 78 10.17 -0.59 -1.11
N HIS A 79 9.82 -0.78 -2.38
CA HIS A 79 8.92 0.09 -3.11
C HIS A 79 7.46 -0.04 -2.67
N VAL A 80 7.04 -1.23 -2.23
CA VAL A 80 5.67 -1.49 -1.75
C VAL A 80 5.53 -1.43 -0.23
N ARG A 81 6.60 -1.15 0.51
CA ARG A 81 6.59 -1.11 1.99
C ARG A 81 5.62 -0.07 2.55
N ARG A 82 5.51 1.07 1.87
CA ARG A 82 4.55 2.14 2.20
C ARG A 82 3.14 1.88 1.66
N SER A 83 2.97 0.75 1.00
CA SER A 83 1.69 0.34 0.44
C SER A 83 1.09 -0.80 1.25
N LEU A 84 1.75 -1.95 1.26
CA LEU A 84 1.22 -3.16 1.87
C LEU A 84 1.80 -3.37 3.27
N SER A 85 0.95 -3.88 4.18
CA SER A 85 1.43 -4.32 5.48
C SER A 85 2.48 -5.44 5.34
N PRO A 86 3.46 -5.52 6.27
CA PRO A 86 4.45 -6.58 6.27
C PRO A 86 3.81 -7.97 6.35
N PRO A 87 4.46 -9.02 5.80
CA PRO A 87 4.02 -10.40 5.98
C PRO A 87 3.85 -10.74 7.46
N GLY A 88 2.73 -11.37 7.82
CA GLY A 88 2.44 -11.77 9.21
C GLY A 88 1.98 -10.64 10.12
N PHE A 89 1.87 -9.40 9.63
CA PHE A 89 1.26 -8.32 10.39
C PHE A 89 -0.15 -8.71 10.83
N ARG A 90 -0.45 -8.45 12.11
CA ARG A 90 -1.79 -8.58 12.69
C ARG A 90 -2.29 -7.18 13.02
N PRO A 91 -3.58 -6.88 12.76
CA PRO A 91 -4.16 -5.60 13.14
C PRO A 91 -3.93 -5.29 14.62
N VAL A 92 -3.45 -4.08 14.90
CA VAL A 92 -3.25 -3.55 16.25
C VAL A 92 -4.28 -2.46 16.46
N TYR A 93 -5.17 -2.66 17.43
CA TYR A 93 -6.27 -1.72 17.73
C TYR A 93 -5.97 -0.82 18.93
N LEU A 94 -5.02 -1.22 19.77
CA LEU A 94 -4.61 -0.49 20.96
C LEU A 94 -3.09 -0.43 20.99
N TYR A 95 -2.55 0.78 21.06
CA TYR A 95 -1.14 0.98 21.31
C TYR A 95 -0.90 1.01 22.82
N GLN A 96 -0.18 0.02 23.35
CA GLN A 96 0.23 0.04 24.74
C GLN A 96 1.38 1.03 24.90
N TYR A 97 1.20 2.00 25.79
CA TYR A 97 2.25 2.94 26.16
C TYR A 97 3.38 2.18 26.83
N THR A 98 4.53 2.04 26.16
CA THR A 98 5.76 1.53 26.79
C THR A 98 6.57 2.71 27.32
N SER A 99 7.13 2.55 28.51
CA SER A 99 7.88 3.58 29.25
C SER A 99 9.16 4.07 28.54
N GLU A 100 9.53 3.48 27.40
CA GLU A 100 10.68 3.90 26.59
C GLU A 100 10.44 5.19 25.78
N ALA A 101 9.18 5.59 25.60
CA ALA A 101 8.82 6.85 24.90
C ALA A 101 9.11 8.13 25.72
N LYS A 102 9.85 8.02 26.83
CA LYS A 102 10.17 9.11 27.76
C LYS A 102 11.57 9.70 27.59
N LYS A 103 12.31 9.33 26.54
CA LYS A 103 13.62 9.91 26.21
C LYS A 103 13.53 10.87 25.05
#